data_AF-A0AAV8XB23-F1
#
_entry.id   AF-A0AAV8XB23-F1
#
_cell.length_a   1.000
_cell.length_b   1.000
_cell.length_c   1.000
_cell.angle_alpha   90.00
_cell.angle_beta   90.00
_cell.angle_gamma   90.00
#
_symmetry.space_group_name_H-M   'P 1'
#
loop_
_entity.id
_entity.type
_entity.pdbx_description
1 polymer ?
#
loop_
_entity_poly.entity_id
_entity_poly.type
_entity_poly.pdbx_seq_one_letter_code
_entity_poly.pdbx_strand_id
1 'polypeptide(L)'
;MYLHYRHPIPLNSNPGMVFPPRRFTTILDVARFTARLIDASLSHKDILNHKALPLERATSREPGQPLCMSQYYRILGACRLPGKTRDSQYISPIPKNGEQVSEHVIVICRSQLYCVPVQAEDEICAQLLYILDDAPCLSNPPPVGLLTGWKRTLWAEARNDLMKEDRNKRNLELITKSLLIVCLDEGLPTTFNCRLQRGVKGHTAGARDETNLSHQMIHGGGSIHNSANRWFDKTIQLIISGDGACGLCYEHSNAEGVAVIQLAEKLWNHAELLPASSEVPAACGSHLPPPERLEWLLEPTDHKRIEEAALSLDNLIKDLDFQVYRFAGYGKDFIKSCKVSPDVYIQLALQLAYYRLYGKLTATYESASTRRFRLGRVDCIRPASPEALAWVTFHLVSDEKKLLLWNEAVIAQTTEMVENILGQGIDIHILGLREAARETSPTAATPLPNLFTDPSYRIANKFLLTTSQVSTSTNSFMGYGPVEPDGYGVAYNLKPDCIIFCLSAFWSSEVTSTSRFVQSLEESLHAMQALLTRPT
;
A
#
# COMPACT_ATOMS: atom_id res chain seq x y z
N MET A 1 0.98 3.14 15.92
CA MET A 1 0.21 2.97 14.67
C MET A 1 0.01 1.49 14.33
N TYR A 2 1.06 0.72 13.98
CA TYR A 2 0.86 -0.61 13.37
C TYR A 2 0.84 -1.82 14.33
N LEU A 3 1.85 -1.99 15.19
CA LEU A 3 2.07 -3.27 15.88
C LEU A 3 1.04 -3.61 16.97
N HIS A 4 0.34 -2.60 17.51
CA HIS A 4 -0.79 -2.79 18.43
C HIS A 4 -2.14 -2.93 17.70
N TYR A 5 -2.19 -2.67 16.39
CA TYR A 5 -3.40 -2.81 15.59
C TYR A 5 -3.76 -4.29 15.43
N ARG A 6 -5.01 -4.66 15.72
CA ARG A 6 -5.44 -6.07 15.84
C ARG A 6 -6.40 -6.56 14.76
N HIS A 7 -6.90 -5.67 13.90
CA HIS A 7 -7.72 -6.05 12.75
C HIS A 7 -6.85 -6.71 11.65
N PRO A 8 -7.47 -7.43 10.70
CA PRO A 8 -6.77 -7.94 9.53
C PRO A 8 -5.93 -6.85 8.85
N ILE A 9 -4.70 -7.18 8.44
CA ILE A 9 -3.83 -6.25 7.72
C ILE A 9 -4.12 -6.12 6.21
N PRO A 10 -4.62 -7.13 5.45
CA PRO A 10 -5.10 -6.83 4.09
C PRO A 10 -6.21 -5.79 4.18
N LEU A 11 -6.25 -4.88 3.20
CA LEU A 11 -7.15 -3.72 3.12
C LEU A 11 -6.93 -2.64 4.20
N ASN A 12 -6.99 -3.00 5.48
CA ASN A 12 -7.00 -2.03 6.59
C ASN A 12 -5.62 -1.44 6.90
N SER A 13 -4.54 -2.11 6.48
CA SER A 13 -3.17 -1.64 6.74
C SER A 13 -2.28 -1.76 5.51
N ASN A 14 -2.33 -2.87 4.78
CA ASN A 14 -1.45 -3.12 3.65
C ASN A 14 -2.00 -2.46 2.38
N PRO A 15 -1.29 -1.48 1.80
CA PRO A 15 -1.68 -0.91 0.52
C PRO A 15 -1.34 -1.84 -0.64
N GLY A 16 -2.13 -1.73 -1.71
CA GLY A 16 -1.87 -2.37 -2.99
C GLY A 16 -1.48 -1.33 -4.04
N MET A 17 -0.47 -1.64 -4.85
CA MET A 17 -0.01 -0.78 -5.95
C MET A 17 -0.11 -1.55 -7.27
N VAL A 18 -0.68 -0.90 -8.28
CA VAL A 18 -0.83 -1.43 -9.64
C VAL A 18 0.24 -0.79 -10.53
N PHE A 19 1.00 -1.61 -11.24
CA PHE A 19 1.95 -1.17 -12.26
C PHE A 19 1.26 -1.12 -13.63
N PRO A 20 1.85 -0.44 -14.64
CA PRO A 20 1.35 -0.51 -16.01
C PRO A 20 1.23 -1.97 -16.46
N PRO A 21 0.07 -2.42 -16.96
CA PRO A 21 -0.09 -3.81 -17.40
C PRO A 21 0.89 -4.17 -18.51
N ARG A 22 1.30 -5.44 -18.52
CA ARG A 22 2.13 -6.04 -19.56
C ARG A 22 1.29 -6.90 -20.48
N ARG A 23 1.82 -7.23 -21.65
CA ARG A 23 1.26 -8.27 -22.51
C ARG A 23 2.17 -9.48 -22.45
N PHE A 24 1.70 -10.54 -21.81
CA PHE A 24 2.35 -11.84 -21.84
C PHE A 24 1.69 -12.70 -22.91
N THR A 25 2.50 -13.36 -23.74
CA THR A 25 2.01 -14.27 -24.79
C THR A 25 2.26 -15.72 -24.41
N THR A 26 3.27 -15.98 -23.59
CA THR A 26 3.67 -17.31 -23.14
C THR A 26 3.94 -17.33 -21.63
N ILE A 27 3.95 -18.53 -21.05
CA ILE A 27 4.39 -18.76 -19.66
C ILE A 27 5.85 -18.31 -19.47
N LEU A 28 6.67 -18.43 -20.52
CA LEU A 28 8.05 -17.94 -20.54
C LEU A 28 8.13 -16.42 -20.37
N ASP A 29 7.22 -15.65 -20.95
CA ASP A 29 7.21 -14.20 -20.77
C ASP A 29 6.95 -13.82 -19.31
N VAL A 30 6.03 -14.54 -18.65
CA VAL A 30 5.74 -14.39 -17.21
C VAL A 30 6.96 -14.74 -16.37
N ALA A 31 7.57 -15.90 -16.61
CA ALA A 31 8.74 -16.36 -15.88
C ALA A 31 9.94 -15.41 -16.04
N ARG A 32 10.23 -14.96 -17.26
CA ARG A 32 11.35 -14.06 -17.55
C ARG A 32 11.14 -12.68 -16.95
N PHE A 33 9.94 -12.10 -17.09
CA PHE A 33 9.64 -10.81 -16.49
C PHE A 33 9.77 -10.86 -14.96
N THR A 34 9.25 -11.92 -14.34
CA THR A 34 9.36 -12.15 -12.89
C THR A 34 10.83 -12.35 -12.46
N ALA A 35 11.62 -13.13 -13.21
CA ALA A 35 13.04 -13.34 -12.93
C ALA A 35 13.82 -12.03 -12.91
N ARG A 36 13.57 -11.13 -13.88
CA ARG A 36 14.19 -9.79 -13.93
C ARG A 36 13.84 -8.92 -12.72
N LEU A 37 12.60 -8.99 -12.23
CA LEU A 37 12.20 -8.24 -11.03
C LEU A 37 12.91 -8.79 -9.78
N ILE A 38 13.10 -10.10 -9.69
CA ILE A 38 13.84 -10.75 -8.60
C ILE A 38 15.33 -10.37 -8.68
N ASP A 39 15.95 -10.46 -9.86
CA ASP A 39 17.36 -10.09 -10.08
C ASP A 39 17.61 -8.60 -9.76
N ALA A 40 16.73 -7.72 -10.22
CA ALA A 40 16.77 -6.30 -9.86
C ALA A 40 16.67 -6.09 -8.33
N SER A 41 15.92 -6.95 -7.63
CA SER A 41 15.77 -6.90 -6.18
C SER A 41 17.04 -7.33 -5.47
N LEU A 42 17.76 -8.33 -5.98
CA LEU A 42 19.09 -8.71 -5.50
C LEU A 42 20.10 -7.59 -5.71
N SER A 43 20.18 -7.06 -6.93
CA SER A 43 21.05 -5.93 -7.26
C SER A 43 20.78 -4.73 -6.35
N HIS A 44 19.51 -4.47 -6.01
CA HIS A 44 19.16 -3.44 -5.03
C HIS A 44 19.57 -3.81 -3.60
N LYS A 45 19.36 -5.07 -3.18
CA LYS A 45 19.78 -5.58 -1.87
C LYS A 45 21.29 -5.46 -1.67
N ASP A 46 22.09 -5.70 -2.70
CA ASP A 46 23.55 -5.53 -2.64
C ASP A 46 23.95 -4.07 -2.41
N ILE A 47 23.29 -3.13 -3.08
CA ILE A 47 23.50 -1.69 -2.84
C ILE A 47 23.18 -1.33 -1.37
N LEU A 48 22.12 -1.90 -0.81
CA LEU A 48 21.77 -1.70 0.61
C LEU A 48 22.81 -2.35 1.54
N ASN A 49 23.24 -3.58 1.27
CA ASN A 49 24.23 -4.27 2.11
C ASN A 49 25.56 -3.50 2.15
N HIS A 50 25.97 -2.90 1.03
CA HIS A 50 27.17 -2.05 0.94
C HIS A 50 26.96 -0.59 1.39
N LYS A 51 25.74 -0.24 1.82
CA LYS A 51 25.34 1.15 2.18
C LYS A 51 25.65 2.17 1.08
N ALA A 52 25.54 1.73 -0.18
CA ALA A 52 25.83 2.52 -1.37
C ALA A 52 24.59 3.24 -1.93
N LEU A 53 23.45 3.17 -1.25
CA LEU A 53 22.23 3.85 -1.68
C LEU A 53 22.44 5.37 -1.67
N PRO A 54 22.22 6.08 -2.80
CA PRO A 54 22.36 7.53 -2.85
C PRO A 54 21.52 8.25 -1.79
N LEU A 55 22.11 9.24 -1.15
CA LEU A 55 21.43 10.03 -0.13
C LEU A 55 20.40 10.94 -0.78
N GLU A 56 19.15 10.82 -0.32
CA GLU A 56 18.10 11.74 -0.73
C GLU A 56 18.20 13.07 -0.02
N ARG A 57 17.74 14.11 -0.71
CA ARG A 57 17.71 15.46 -0.20
C ARG A 57 16.36 16.09 -0.47
N ALA A 58 15.89 16.91 0.46
CA ALA A 58 14.68 17.67 0.30
C ALA A 58 14.77 18.61 -0.92
N THR A 59 13.71 18.64 -1.71
CA THR A 59 13.60 19.49 -2.91
C THR A 59 12.81 20.77 -2.65
N SER A 60 11.87 20.73 -1.72
CA SER A 60 11.10 21.88 -1.22
C SER A 60 11.55 22.23 0.19
N ARG A 61 11.33 23.49 0.62
CA ARG A 61 11.54 24.04 1.99
C ARG A 61 12.82 23.54 2.68
N GLU A 62 13.85 24.37 2.78
CA GLU A 62 15.23 23.93 3.09
C GLU A 62 15.80 22.94 2.05
N PRO A 63 15.94 23.36 0.77
CA PRO A 63 16.45 22.49 -0.28
C PRO A 63 17.87 22.00 0.04
N GLY A 64 18.13 20.73 -0.25
CA GLY A 64 19.43 20.11 -0.02
C GLY A 64 19.60 19.45 1.35
N GLN A 65 18.68 19.65 2.31
CA GLN A 65 18.72 18.94 3.59
C GLN A 65 18.67 17.41 3.37
N PRO A 66 19.59 16.63 3.96
CA PRO A 66 19.54 15.17 3.91
C PRO A 66 18.23 14.60 4.47
N LEU A 67 17.70 13.58 3.80
CA LEU A 67 16.58 12.79 4.30
C LEU A 67 17.08 11.48 4.89
N CYS A 68 16.40 11.00 5.93
CA CYS A 68 16.68 9.73 6.57
C CYS A 68 16.40 8.58 5.60
N MET A 69 17.40 7.72 5.45
CA MET A 69 17.34 6.55 4.55
C MET A 69 16.97 5.26 5.28
N SER A 70 16.63 5.29 6.58
CA SER A 70 16.45 4.08 7.38
C SER A 70 15.33 3.15 6.89
N GLN A 71 14.29 3.70 6.25
CA GLN A 71 13.15 2.92 5.77
C GLN A 71 13.56 1.97 4.63
N TYR A 72 14.46 2.38 3.74
CA TYR A 72 14.93 1.55 2.61
C TYR A 72 15.58 0.24 3.07
N TYR A 73 16.31 0.28 4.19
CA TYR A 73 16.99 -0.88 4.76
C TYR A 73 16.05 -1.81 5.55
N ARG A 74 14.73 -1.54 5.54
CA ARG A 74 13.72 -2.32 6.28
C ARG A 74 12.64 -2.90 5.36
N ILE A 75 12.81 -2.80 4.05
CA ILE A 75 11.81 -3.25 3.08
C ILE A 75 12.12 -4.68 2.60
N LEU A 76 13.29 -4.88 2.01
CA LEU A 76 13.75 -6.19 1.55
C LEU A 76 14.25 -7.05 2.72
N GLY A 77 13.82 -8.31 2.79
CA GLY A 77 14.17 -9.23 3.87
C GLY A 77 13.44 -8.97 5.18
N ALA A 78 12.35 -8.19 5.15
CA ALA A 78 11.54 -7.90 6.34
C ALA A 78 10.22 -8.69 6.33
N CYS A 79 9.68 -8.91 7.53
CA CYS A 79 8.42 -9.61 7.75
C CYS A 79 7.80 -9.16 9.08
N ARG A 80 6.48 -8.97 9.12
CA ARG A 80 5.75 -8.74 10.37
C ARG A 80 5.42 -10.08 11.02
N LEU A 81 5.62 -10.18 12.33
CA LEU A 81 5.32 -11.38 13.09
C LEU A 81 4.09 -11.15 13.97
N PRO A 82 3.05 -11.98 13.88
CA PRO A 82 1.87 -11.82 14.71
C PRO A 82 2.19 -12.19 16.17
N GLY A 83 1.74 -11.37 17.12
CA GLY A 83 1.80 -11.67 18.55
C GLY A 83 0.44 -11.45 19.20
N LYS A 84 0.12 -12.11 20.32
CA LYS A 84 -1.26 -12.12 20.88
C LYS A 84 -1.82 -10.71 21.17
N THR A 85 -1.01 -9.84 21.76
CA THR A 85 -1.40 -8.47 22.16
C THR A 85 -0.69 -7.40 21.33
N ARG A 86 0.49 -7.72 20.79
CA ARG A 86 1.34 -6.83 20.01
C ARG A 86 2.15 -7.66 19.02
N ASP A 87 2.19 -7.23 17.78
CA ASP A 87 3.02 -7.81 16.74
C ASP A 87 4.47 -7.34 16.87
N SER A 88 5.40 -8.01 16.20
CA SER A 88 6.80 -7.60 16.10
C SER A 88 7.25 -7.55 14.64
N GLN A 89 8.47 -7.06 14.42
CA GLN A 89 9.08 -6.98 13.09
C GLN A 89 10.33 -7.86 13.09
N TYR A 90 10.45 -8.68 12.06
CA TYR A 90 11.69 -9.30 11.66
C TYR A 90 12.30 -8.48 10.52
N ILE A 91 13.59 -8.17 10.63
CA ILE A 91 14.37 -7.50 9.59
C ILE A 91 15.65 -8.31 9.43
N SER A 92 15.93 -8.75 8.20
CA SER A 92 17.16 -9.48 7.90
C SER A 92 18.38 -8.64 8.28
N PRO A 93 19.34 -9.20 9.04
CA PRO A 93 20.54 -8.48 9.43
C PRO A 93 21.39 -8.13 8.19
N ILE A 94 22.10 -7.00 8.24
CA ILE A 94 23.10 -6.68 7.22
C ILE A 94 24.28 -7.63 7.44
N PRO A 95 24.71 -8.39 6.41
CA PRO A 95 25.86 -9.28 6.52
C PRO A 95 27.10 -8.52 7.01
N LYS A 96 27.92 -9.15 7.85
CA LYS A 96 29.23 -8.59 8.20
C LYS A 96 30.20 -8.81 7.03
N ASN A 97 31.24 -7.98 6.94
CA ASN A 97 32.23 -8.06 5.85
C ASN A 97 32.75 -9.51 5.68
N GLY A 98 32.48 -10.11 4.51
CA GLY A 98 32.92 -11.46 4.15
C GLY A 98 31.91 -12.59 4.43
N GLU A 99 30.77 -12.32 5.06
CA GLU A 99 29.70 -13.32 5.21
C GLU A 99 28.87 -13.41 3.91
N GLN A 100 28.99 -14.54 3.22
CA GLN A 100 28.13 -14.86 2.08
C GLN A 100 26.81 -15.43 2.61
N VAL A 101 25.76 -14.61 2.63
CA VAL A 101 24.41 -15.04 2.98
C VAL A 101 23.71 -15.50 1.71
N SER A 102 23.34 -16.77 1.66
CA SER A 102 22.47 -17.28 0.59
C SER A 102 21.10 -16.61 0.72
N GLU A 103 20.71 -15.84 -0.29
CA GLU A 103 19.37 -15.24 -0.38
C GLU A 103 18.42 -16.22 -1.07
N HIS A 104 17.15 -16.19 -0.66
CA HIS A 104 16.07 -16.95 -1.29
C HIS A 104 14.80 -16.09 -1.37
N VAL A 105 13.96 -16.37 -2.35
CA VAL A 105 12.59 -15.84 -2.41
C VAL A 105 11.59 -16.96 -2.16
N ILE A 106 10.40 -16.59 -1.71
CA ILE A 106 9.27 -17.52 -1.72
C ILE A 106 8.38 -17.17 -2.90
N VAL A 107 8.11 -18.15 -3.75
CA VAL A 107 7.17 -18.03 -4.86
C VAL A 107 5.87 -18.73 -4.46
N ILE A 108 4.73 -18.05 -4.60
CA ILE A 108 3.41 -18.61 -4.36
C ILE A 108 2.69 -18.73 -5.69
N CYS A 109 2.27 -19.94 -6.06
CA CYS A 109 1.48 -20.21 -7.25
C CYS A 109 0.36 -21.18 -6.90
N ARG A 110 -0.90 -20.84 -7.22
CA ARG A 110 -2.09 -21.64 -6.89
C ARG A 110 -2.12 -22.09 -5.42
N SER A 111 -1.81 -21.17 -4.50
CA SER A 111 -1.74 -21.39 -3.04
C SER A 111 -0.59 -22.30 -2.56
N GLN A 112 0.31 -22.71 -3.44
CA GLN A 112 1.48 -23.51 -3.10
C GLN A 112 2.70 -22.62 -2.96
N LEU A 113 3.51 -22.86 -1.95
CA LEU A 113 4.69 -22.07 -1.65
C LEU A 113 5.94 -22.85 -2.05
N TYR A 114 6.86 -22.19 -2.74
CA TYR A 114 8.13 -22.75 -3.18
C TYR A 114 9.27 -21.87 -2.69
N CYS A 115 10.32 -22.49 -2.16
CA CYS A 115 11.57 -21.84 -1.82
C CYS A 115 12.49 -21.86 -3.04
N VAL A 116 12.85 -20.68 -3.54
CA VAL A 116 13.72 -20.52 -4.71
C VAL A 116 15.00 -19.80 -4.27
N PRO A 117 16.14 -20.49 -4.25
CA PRO A 117 17.45 -19.85 -4.07
C PRO A 117 17.69 -18.83 -5.18
N VAL A 118 18.24 -17.67 -4.84
CA VAL A 118 18.47 -16.61 -5.83
C VAL A 118 19.96 -16.49 -6.11
N GLN A 119 20.38 -16.86 -7.33
CA GLN A 119 21.79 -16.86 -7.76
C GLN A 119 21.97 -16.06 -9.07
N ALA A 120 21.41 -16.55 -10.18
CA ALA A 120 21.47 -15.88 -11.49
C ALA A 120 20.09 -15.77 -12.17
N GLU A 121 19.87 -14.73 -12.99
CA GLU A 121 18.59 -14.48 -13.70
C GLU A 121 18.08 -15.71 -14.47
N ASP A 122 18.94 -16.35 -15.26
CA ASP A 122 18.59 -17.51 -16.09
C ASP A 122 18.15 -18.71 -15.25
N GLU A 123 18.80 -18.93 -14.11
CA GLU A 123 18.46 -19.99 -13.17
C GLU A 123 17.13 -19.71 -12.48
N ILE A 124 16.90 -18.46 -12.06
CA ILE A 124 15.62 -18.02 -11.49
C ILE A 124 14.50 -18.25 -12.50
N CYS A 125 14.72 -17.90 -13.77
CA CYS A 125 13.74 -18.11 -14.83
C CYS A 125 13.40 -19.59 -15.02
N ALA A 126 14.40 -20.48 -15.05
CA ALA A 126 14.18 -21.92 -15.14
C ALA A 126 13.41 -22.49 -13.94
N GLN A 127 13.71 -22.02 -12.72
CA GLN A 127 13.00 -22.40 -11.49
C GLN A 127 11.53 -21.93 -11.53
N LEU A 128 11.27 -20.72 -12.03
CA LEU A 128 9.90 -20.20 -12.19
C LEU A 128 9.11 -20.97 -13.24
N LEU A 129 9.75 -21.37 -14.35
CA LEU A 129 9.13 -22.23 -15.36
C LEU A 129 8.72 -23.58 -14.77
N TYR A 130 9.60 -24.18 -13.96
CA TYR A 130 9.27 -25.41 -13.24
C TYR A 130 8.03 -25.23 -12.35
N ILE A 131 7.96 -24.14 -11.57
CA ILE A 131 6.83 -23.86 -10.69
C ILE A 131 5.52 -23.68 -11.47
N LEU A 132 5.58 -22.98 -12.61
CA LEU A 132 4.42 -22.74 -13.47
C LEU A 132 3.90 -24.03 -14.14
N ASP A 133 4.73 -25.07 -14.26
CA ASP A 133 4.35 -26.40 -14.78
C ASP A 133 3.91 -27.36 -13.66
N ASP A 134 4.59 -27.35 -12.50
CA ASP A 134 4.32 -28.21 -11.35
C ASP A 134 3.02 -27.84 -10.62
N ALA A 135 2.82 -26.55 -10.33
CA ALA A 135 1.69 -26.11 -9.49
C ALA A 135 0.32 -26.50 -10.06
N PRO A 136 0.06 -26.42 -11.39
CA PRO A 136 -1.18 -26.91 -11.99
C PRO A 136 -1.44 -28.41 -11.85
N CYS A 137 -0.40 -29.23 -11.67
CA CYS A 137 -0.52 -30.69 -11.61
C CYS A 137 -0.99 -31.21 -10.25
N LEU A 138 -1.00 -30.37 -9.21
CA LEU A 138 -1.44 -30.77 -7.88
C LEU A 138 -2.92 -30.49 -7.63
N SER A 139 -3.60 -31.45 -7.00
CA SER A 139 -4.98 -31.29 -6.56
C SER A 139 -5.08 -30.62 -5.20
N ASN A 140 -5.83 -29.51 -5.11
CA ASN A 140 -6.32 -28.87 -3.89
C ASN A 140 -5.27 -28.68 -2.76
N PRO A 141 -4.19 -27.91 -3.00
CA PRO A 141 -3.22 -27.58 -1.95
C PRO A 141 -3.90 -26.78 -0.82
N PRO A 142 -3.54 -27.01 0.45
CA PRO A 142 -4.15 -26.31 1.56
C PRO A 142 -3.79 -24.80 1.52
N PRO A 143 -4.78 -23.89 1.56
CA PRO A 143 -4.55 -22.46 1.37
C PRO A 143 -4.07 -21.77 2.66
N VAL A 144 -2.93 -22.21 3.20
CA VAL A 144 -2.36 -21.74 4.49
C VAL A 144 -2.13 -20.23 4.52
N GLY A 145 -1.84 -19.61 3.36
CA GLY A 145 -1.67 -18.17 3.22
C GLY A 145 -2.86 -17.34 3.71
N LEU A 146 -4.09 -17.89 3.66
CA LEU A 146 -5.30 -17.21 4.13
C LEU A 146 -5.27 -16.86 5.62
N LEU A 147 -4.56 -17.64 6.44
CA LEU A 147 -4.41 -17.37 7.88
C LEU A 147 -3.77 -15.99 8.14
N THR A 148 -2.90 -15.53 7.24
CA THR A 148 -2.24 -14.22 7.36
C THR A 148 -3.20 -13.04 7.14
N GLY A 149 -4.34 -13.29 6.49
CA GLY A 149 -5.43 -12.34 6.28
C GLY A 149 -6.42 -12.27 7.43
N TRP A 150 -6.22 -13.03 8.51
CA TRP A 150 -7.14 -13.06 9.65
C TRP A 150 -6.86 -11.96 10.68
N LYS A 151 -7.71 -11.86 11.72
CA LYS A 151 -7.46 -10.96 12.85
C LYS A 151 -6.13 -11.32 13.51
N ARG A 152 -5.33 -10.32 13.88
CA ARG A 152 -3.93 -10.53 14.29
C ARG A 152 -3.76 -11.44 15.48
N THR A 153 -4.69 -11.42 16.44
CA THR A 153 -4.63 -12.27 17.63
C THR A 153 -4.93 -13.72 17.29
N LEU A 154 -5.92 -13.96 16.43
CA LEU A 154 -6.29 -15.29 15.98
C LEU A 154 -5.20 -15.88 15.07
N TRP A 155 -4.62 -15.07 14.19
CA TRP A 155 -3.45 -15.46 13.42
C TRP A 155 -2.25 -15.78 14.31
N ALA A 156 -1.99 -14.99 15.36
CA ALA A 156 -0.91 -15.29 16.31
C ALA A 156 -1.11 -16.65 16.99
N GLU A 157 -2.34 -17.00 17.37
CA GLU A 157 -2.66 -18.30 17.97
C GLU A 157 -2.48 -19.45 16.97
N ALA A 158 -3.05 -19.33 15.76
CA ALA A 158 -2.90 -20.32 14.71
C ALA A 158 -1.42 -20.54 14.34
N ARG A 159 -0.64 -19.45 14.19
CA ARG A 159 0.80 -19.53 13.90
C ARG A 159 1.57 -20.26 15.00
N ASN A 160 1.25 -20.02 16.28
CA ASN A 160 1.93 -20.70 17.39
C ASN A 160 1.63 -22.20 17.42
N ASP A 161 0.42 -22.59 17.03
CA ASP A 161 0.07 -24.01 16.92
C ASP A 161 0.76 -24.67 15.73
N LEU A 162 0.78 -24.02 14.56
CA LEU A 162 1.55 -24.49 13.39
C LEU A 162 3.03 -24.69 13.71
N MET A 163 3.61 -23.84 14.57
CA MET A 163 5.02 -23.93 14.97
C MET A 163 5.38 -25.12 15.87
N LYS A 164 4.39 -25.86 16.39
CA LYS A 164 4.65 -27.08 17.18
C LYS A 164 5.19 -28.22 16.31
N GLU A 165 4.86 -28.21 15.03
CA GLU A 165 5.36 -29.15 14.04
C GLU A 165 6.65 -28.59 13.41
N ASP A 166 7.74 -29.37 13.47
CA ASP A 166 9.07 -28.93 13.05
C ASP A 166 9.12 -28.57 11.56
N ARG A 167 8.39 -29.31 10.72
CA ARG A 167 8.29 -29.02 9.28
C ARG A 167 7.66 -27.67 9.02
N ASN A 168 6.51 -27.41 9.64
CA ASN A 168 5.79 -26.13 9.50
C ASN A 168 6.60 -24.97 10.05
N LYS A 169 7.28 -25.18 11.19
CA LYS A 169 8.18 -24.19 11.77
C LYS A 169 9.30 -23.81 10.81
N ARG A 170 9.96 -24.78 10.17
CA ARG A 170 10.97 -24.54 9.13
C ARG A 170 10.39 -23.74 7.95
N ASN A 171 9.19 -24.08 7.47
CA ASN A 171 8.53 -23.34 6.39
C ASN A 171 8.27 -21.88 6.79
N LEU A 172 7.73 -21.64 8.00
CA LEU A 172 7.49 -20.30 8.53
C LEU A 172 8.78 -19.47 8.65
N GLU A 173 9.89 -20.11 9.03
CA GLU A 173 11.20 -19.46 9.09
C GLU A 173 11.72 -19.09 7.70
N LEU A 174 11.59 -19.98 6.71
CA LEU A 174 11.96 -19.70 5.32
C LEU A 174 11.14 -18.51 4.77
N ILE A 175 9.83 -18.49 5.00
CA ILE A 175 8.97 -17.37 4.57
C ILE A 175 9.40 -16.06 5.26
N THR A 176 9.63 -16.11 6.57
CA THR A 176 10.06 -14.94 7.36
C THR A 176 11.36 -14.36 6.83
N LYS A 177 12.36 -15.23 6.58
CA LYS A 177 13.73 -14.86 6.18
C LYS A 177 13.92 -14.52 4.70
N SER A 178 12.97 -14.91 3.83
CA SER A 178 13.06 -14.66 2.39
C SER A 178 13.30 -13.18 2.05
N LEU A 179 13.91 -12.89 0.91
CA LEU A 179 14.15 -11.53 0.45
C LEU A 179 12.83 -10.79 0.19
N LEU A 180 11.93 -11.44 -0.54
CA LEU A 180 10.58 -10.98 -0.87
C LEU A 180 9.73 -12.20 -1.21
N ILE A 181 8.44 -11.96 -1.40
CA ILE A 181 7.51 -12.94 -1.95
C ILE A 181 7.12 -12.56 -3.38
N VAL A 182 6.99 -13.56 -4.23
CA VAL A 182 6.44 -13.43 -5.58
C VAL A 182 5.15 -14.24 -5.66
N CYS A 183 4.06 -13.61 -6.09
CA CYS A 183 2.77 -14.25 -6.28
C CYS A 183 2.49 -14.36 -7.77
N LEU A 184 2.47 -15.60 -8.28
CA LEU A 184 2.10 -15.92 -9.66
C LEU A 184 0.60 -16.19 -9.71
N ASP A 185 -0.14 -15.17 -10.15
CA ASP A 185 -1.59 -15.08 -10.05
C ASP A 185 -2.31 -15.44 -11.35
N GLU A 186 -3.58 -15.82 -11.21
CA GLU A 186 -4.53 -15.87 -12.33
C GLU A 186 -5.34 -14.56 -12.39
N GLY A 187 -5.81 -14.18 -13.58
CA GLY A 187 -6.60 -12.97 -13.75
C GLY A 187 -7.94 -13.09 -13.03
N LEU A 188 -8.37 -12.04 -12.32
CA LEU A 188 -9.71 -12.03 -11.72
C LEU A 188 -10.78 -12.01 -12.82
N PRO A 189 -12.00 -12.55 -12.57
CA PRO A 189 -13.10 -12.41 -13.52
C PRO A 189 -13.37 -10.94 -13.85
N THR A 190 -13.73 -10.64 -15.09
CA THR A 190 -14.10 -9.28 -15.52
C THR A 190 -15.36 -8.77 -14.82
N THR A 191 -16.19 -9.68 -14.31
CA THR A 191 -17.37 -9.38 -13.49
C THR A 191 -17.04 -9.04 -12.05
N PHE A 192 -15.83 -9.34 -11.57
CA PHE A 192 -15.43 -9.10 -10.19
C PHE A 192 -15.35 -7.59 -9.93
N ASN A 193 -16.19 -7.10 -9.01
CA ASN A 193 -16.33 -5.68 -8.68
C ASN A 193 -16.50 -4.77 -9.92
N CYS A 194 -17.14 -5.28 -10.98
CA CYS A 194 -17.44 -4.54 -12.20
C CYS A 194 -18.39 -3.38 -11.88
N ARG A 195 -17.85 -2.17 -11.79
CA ARG A 195 -18.64 -0.94 -11.67
C ARG A 195 -18.49 -0.10 -12.92
N LEU A 196 -19.48 0.75 -13.16
CA LEU A 196 -19.59 1.64 -14.31
C LEU A 196 -18.22 2.16 -14.77
N GLN A 197 -17.81 1.82 -15.99
CA GLN A 197 -16.63 2.37 -16.64
C GLN A 197 -16.79 3.89 -16.73
N ARG A 198 -16.12 4.64 -15.85
CA ARG A 198 -16.02 6.09 -15.92
C ARG A 198 -14.58 6.48 -16.19
N GLY A 199 -14.22 6.43 -17.47
CA GLY A 199 -12.93 6.87 -17.98
C GLY A 199 -12.50 6.06 -19.19
N VAL A 200 -12.43 6.71 -20.36
CA VAL A 200 -12.00 6.08 -21.62
C VAL A 200 -10.45 5.91 -21.68
N LYS A 201 -9.71 6.47 -20.71
CA LYS A 201 -8.24 6.53 -20.69
C LYS A 201 -7.69 6.06 -19.33
N GLY A 202 -7.53 4.75 -19.15
CA GLY A 202 -6.92 4.14 -17.97
C GLY A 202 -6.23 2.83 -18.32
N HIS A 203 -5.61 2.17 -17.34
CA HIS A 203 -5.02 0.84 -17.54
C HIS A 203 -6.11 -0.22 -17.71
N THR A 204 -5.86 -1.13 -18.65
CA THR A 204 -6.62 -2.37 -18.79
C THR A 204 -5.68 -3.53 -18.94
N ALA A 205 -5.91 -4.63 -18.21
CA ALA A 205 -5.31 -5.92 -18.50
C ALA A 205 -6.38 -6.81 -19.13
N GLY A 206 -6.30 -7.04 -20.44
CA GLY A 206 -7.42 -7.59 -21.19
C GLY A 206 -8.66 -6.69 -21.07
N ALA A 207 -9.77 -7.23 -20.56
CA ALA A 207 -11.02 -6.50 -20.34
C ALA A 207 -11.23 -6.00 -18.89
N ARG A 208 -10.23 -6.17 -18.02
CA ARG A 208 -10.30 -5.74 -16.61
C ARG A 208 -9.90 -4.28 -16.47
N ASP A 209 -10.67 -3.53 -15.68
CA ASP A 209 -10.40 -2.12 -15.39
C ASP A 209 -9.45 -1.94 -14.20
N GLU A 210 -9.01 -0.70 -13.98
CA GLU A 210 -8.08 -0.33 -12.92
C GLU A 210 -8.58 -0.69 -11.52
N THR A 211 -9.89 -0.59 -11.29
CA THR A 211 -10.53 -0.96 -10.02
C THR A 211 -10.37 -2.46 -9.76
N ASN A 212 -10.66 -3.29 -10.76
CA ASN A 212 -10.45 -4.74 -10.68
C ASN A 212 -8.97 -5.09 -10.45
N LEU A 213 -8.04 -4.42 -11.15
CA LEU A 213 -6.60 -4.60 -10.93
C LEU A 213 -6.21 -4.26 -9.49
N SER A 214 -6.72 -3.15 -8.94
CA SER A 214 -6.46 -2.75 -7.55
C SER A 214 -6.94 -3.79 -6.54
N HIS A 215 -8.13 -4.36 -6.71
CA HIS A 215 -8.63 -5.42 -5.83
C HIS A 215 -7.67 -6.62 -5.77
N GLN A 216 -7.12 -7.02 -6.92
CA GLN A 216 -6.13 -8.10 -6.98
C GLN A 216 -4.86 -7.75 -6.20
N MET A 217 -4.37 -6.51 -6.29
CA MET A 217 -3.14 -6.09 -5.62
C MET A 217 -3.32 -5.84 -4.12
N ILE A 218 -4.50 -5.40 -3.67
CA ILE A 218 -4.77 -5.13 -2.25
C ILE A 218 -5.00 -6.42 -1.47
N HIS A 219 -5.81 -7.34 -2.02
CA HIS A 219 -6.27 -8.50 -1.25
C HIS A 219 -6.39 -9.80 -2.05
N GLY A 220 -6.21 -9.80 -3.38
CA GLY A 220 -6.21 -11.02 -4.20
C GLY A 220 -7.61 -11.51 -4.64
N GLY A 221 -8.67 -10.75 -4.39
CA GLY A 221 -10.03 -11.03 -4.88
C GLY A 221 -10.88 -12.01 -4.04
N GLY A 222 -10.32 -12.76 -3.10
CA GLY A 222 -11.07 -13.67 -2.24
C GLY A 222 -10.45 -15.06 -2.15
N SER A 223 -10.97 -15.88 -1.24
CA SER A 223 -10.48 -17.22 -0.93
C SER A 223 -10.52 -18.18 -2.13
N ILE A 224 -11.52 -18.03 -3.01
CA ILE A 224 -11.68 -18.80 -4.25
C ILE A 224 -10.84 -18.27 -5.42
N HIS A 225 -10.15 -17.14 -5.23
CA HIS A 225 -9.32 -16.48 -6.23
C HIS A 225 -7.85 -16.50 -5.78
N ASN A 226 -7.19 -15.34 -5.68
CA ASN A 226 -5.76 -15.24 -5.40
C ASN A 226 -5.45 -14.85 -3.94
N SER A 227 -6.43 -14.71 -3.04
CA SER A 227 -6.13 -14.32 -1.64
C SER A 227 -5.32 -15.37 -0.89
N ALA A 228 -5.48 -16.65 -1.23
CA ALA A 228 -4.65 -17.73 -0.72
C ALA A 228 -3.24 -17.74 -1.31
N ASN A 229 -3.04 -17.06 -2.45
CA ASN A 229 -1.77 -16.88 -3.14
C ASN A 229 -0.97 -15.71 -2.54
N ARG A 230 -1.03 -15.53 -1.21
CA ARG A 230 -0.45 -14.39 -0.48
C ARG A 230 0.13 -14.84 0.86
N TRP A 231 1.01 -14.00 1.39
CA TRP A 231 1.44 -14.02 2.78
C TRP A 231 1.51 -12.58 3.28
N PHE A 232 0.40 -12.05 3.80
CA PHE A 232 0.23 -10.61 4.07
C PHE A 232 1.20 -10.04 5.10
N ASP A 233 1.83 -10.90 5.91
CA ASP A 233 2.88 -10.51 6.85
C ASP A 233 4.18 -10.09 6.16
N LYS A 234 4.42 -10.52 4.92
CA LYS A 234 5.66 -10.21 4.21
C LYS A 234 5.66 -8.76 3.75
N THR A 235 6.78 -8.07 3.98
CA THR A 235 6.90 -6.64 3.69
C THR A 235 6.73 -6.31 2.21
N ILE A 236 7.33 -7.08 1.30
CA ILE A 236 7.12 -6.93 -0.14
C ILE A 236 6.61 -8.24 -0.74
N GLN A 237 5.45 -8.15 -1.38
CA GLN A 237 4.90 -9.19 -2.24
C GLN A 237 4.76 -8.61 -3.65
N LEU A 238 5.57 -9.08 -4.60
CA LEU A 238 5.41 -8.77 -6.02
C LEU A 238 4.34 -9.68 -6.61
N ILE A 239 3.36 -9.12 -7.32
CA ILE A 239 2.24 -9.86 -7.87
C ILE A 239 2.32 -9.77 -9.40
N ILE A 240 2.39 -10.93 -10.06
CA ILE A 240 2.45 -11.04 -11.52
C ILE A 240 1.36 -12.01 -11.94
N SER A 241 0.39 -11.50 -12.70
CA SER A 241 -0.73 -12.28 -13.20
C SER A 241 -0.50 -12.70 -14.65
N GLY A 242 -0.92 -13.92 -15.00
CA GLY A 242 -0.75 -14.45 -16.35
C GLY A 242 -1.44 -13.63 -17.45
N ASP A 243 -2.44 -12.83 -17.11
CA ASP A 243 -3.15 -11.95 -18.05
C ASP A 243 -2.46 -10.58 -18.27
N GLY A 244 -1.31 -10.36 -17.63
CA GLY A 244 -0.54 -9.13 -17.76
C GLY A 244 -0.67 -8.13 -16.62
N ALA A 245 -1.62 -8.32 -15.70
CA ALA A 245 -1.69 -7.47 -14.53
C ALA A 245 -0.48 -7.70 -13.62
N CYS A 246 0.10 -6.62 -13.12
CA CYS A 246 1.23 -6.70 -12.21
C CYS A 246 1.23 -5.54 -11.23
N GLY A 247 1.91 -5.74 -10.10
CA GLY A 247 1.89 -4.79 -9.01
C GLY A 247 2.58 -5.31 -7.76
N LEU A 248 2.24 -4.72 -6.62
CA LEU A 248 2.69 -5.18 -5.32
C LEU A 248 1.61 -5.02 -4.25
N CYS A 249 1.75 -5.82 -3.19
CA CYS A 249 1.12 -5.63 -1.89
C CYS A 249 2.24 -5.47 -0.86
N TYR A 250 2.18 -4.47 0.00
CA TYR A 250 3.23 -4.28 1.01
C TYR A 250 2.71 -4.13 2.44
N GLU A 251 3.48 -4.65 3.40
CA GLU A 251 3.19 -4.52 4.82
C GLU A 251 3.70 -3.18 5.37
N HIS A 252 2.79 -2.36 5.88
CA HIS A 252 3.01 -0.94 6.10
C HIS A 252 3.89 -0.59 7.32
N SER A 253 4.06 -1.52 8.26
CA SER A 253 4.75 -1.22 9.52
C SER A 253 6.22 -0.87 9.32
N ASN A 254 6.86 -1.34 8.25
CA ASN A 254 8.29 -1.18 8.01
C ASN A 254 8.68 0.13 7.30
N ALA A 255 7.84 0.62 6.39
CA ALA A 255 8.12 1.78 5.57
C ALA A 255 6.85 2.52 5.12
N GLU A 256 7.02 3.78 4.73
CA GLU A 256 6.01 4.60 4.05
C GLU A 256 6.06 4.39 2.53
N GLY A 257 5.00 4.83 1.83
CA GLY A 257 4.86 4.67 0.39
C GLY A 257 6.05 5.19 -0.43
N VAL A 258 6.69 6.30 -0.03
CA VAL A 258 7.83 6.89 -0.76
C VAL A 258 8.98 5.90 -0.98
N ALA A 259 9.37 5.14 0.04
CA ALA A 259 10.48 4.20 -0.08
C ALA A 259 10.10 2.96 -0.89
N VAL A 260 8.83 2.53 -0.77
CA VAL A 260 8.29 1.39 -1.54
C VAL A 260 8.15 1.73 -3.02
N ILE A 261 7.62 2.91 -3.35
CA ILE A 261 7.46 3.39 -4.72
C ILE A 261 8.80 3.45 -5.43
N GLN A 262 9.82 4.01 -4.79
CA GLN A 262 11.13 4.10 -5.43
C GLN A 262 11.79 2.74 -5.67
N LEU A 263 11.64 1.80 -4.72
CA LEU A 263 12.05 0.43 -4.96
C LEU A 263 11.29 -0.11 -6.18
N ALA A 264 9.96 -0.05 -6.17
CA ALA A 264 9.11 -0.54 -7.24
C ALA A 264 9.46 0.04 -8.62
N GLU A 265 9.67 1.36 -8.72
CA GLU A 265 10.05 2.01 -9.98
C GLU A 265 11.44 1.61 -10.45
N LYS A 266 12.39 1.40 -9.54
CA LYS A 266 13.72 0.90 -9.89
C LYS A 266 13.64 -0.53 -10.43
N LEU A 267 12.90 -1.42 -9.76
CA LEU A 267 12.70 -2.80 -10.21
C LEU A 267 12.02 -2.82 -11.59
N TRP A 268 10.96 -2.01 -11.74
CA TRP A 268 10.21 -1.87 -12.99
C TRP A 268 11.10 -1.41 -14.15
N ASN A 269 11.83 -0.31 -13.96
CA ASN A 269 12.69 0.25 -15.01
C ASN A 269 13.81 -0.71 -15.39
N HIS A 270 14.37 -1.46 -14.43
CA HIS A 270 15.36 -2.48 -14.73
C HIS A 270 14.78 -3.60 -15.61
N ALA A 271 13.59 -4.11 -15.27
CA ALA A 271 12.94 -5.17 -16.04
C ALA A 271 12.54 -4.73 -17.47
N GLU A 272 12.24 -3.44 -17.67
CA GLU A 272 11.91 -2.83 -18.97
C GLU A 272 13.12 -2.66 -19.90
N LEU A 273 14.30 -2.38 -19.36
CA LEU A 273 15.50 -2.06 -20.17
C LEU A 273 16.11 -3.28 -20.88
N LEU A 274 15.74 -4.49 -20.49
CA LEU A 274 16.33 -5.73 -21.03
C LEU A 274 15.55 -6.22 -22.26
N PRO A 275 16.23 -6.51 -23.39
CA PRO A 275 15.56 -6.90 -24.64
C PRO A 275 14.77 -8.21 -24.46
N ALA A 276 13.67 -8.35 -25.20
CA ALA A 276 12.93 -9.60 -25.25
C ALA A 276 13.74 -10.63 -26.05
N SER A 277 14.29 -11.66 -25.37
CA SER A 277 14.84 -12.84 -26.03
C SER A 277 13.76 -13.90 -26.18
N SER A 278 13.76 -14.66 -27.27
CA SER A 278 12.88 -15.84 -27.40
C SER A 278 13.55 -17.13 -26.94
N GLU A 279 14.83 -17.08 -26.57
CA GLU A 279 15.57 -18.24 -26.13
C GLU A 279 15.13 -18.64 -24.72
N VAL A 280 14.70 -19.90 -24.58
CA VAL A 280 14.51 -20.50 -23.26
C VAL A 280 15.90 -20.56 -22.63
N PRO A 281 16.12 -19.97 -21.44
CA PRO A 281 17.39 -20.09 -20.75
C PRO A 281 17.76 -21.57 -20.69
N ALA A 282 18.92 -21.91 -21.26
CA ALA A 282 19.34 -23.29 -21.28
C ALA A 282 19.58 -23.70 -19.81
N ALA A 283 18.87 -24.71 -19.32
CA ALA A 283 19.24 -25.40 -18.08
C ALA A 283 20.64 -26.05 -18.17
N CYS A 284 21.30 -25.96 -19.34
CA CYS A 284 22.63 -26.45 -19.67
C CYS A 284 23.70 -25.64 -18.92
N GLY A 285 23.83 -25.93 -17.63
CA GLY A 285 24.86 -25.41 -16.73
C GLY A 285 24.47 -25.42 -15.25
N SER A 286 23.17 -25.38 -14.92
CA SER A 286 22.73 -25.24 -13.54
C SER A 286 22.62 -26.59 -12.83
N HIS A 287 23.52 -26.84 -11.87
CA HIS A 287 23.45 -27.99 -10.94
C HIS A 287 22.37 -27.82 -9.86
N LEU A 288 21.48 -26.83 -9.97
CA LEU A 288 20.48 -26.56 -8.95
C LEU A 288 19.36 -27.61 -9.00
N PRO A 289 18.97 -28.17 -7.84
CA PRO A 289 17.80 -29.03 -7.76
C PRO A 289 16.52 -28.25 -8.11
N PRO A 290 15.41 -28.96 -8.42
CA PRO A 290 14.09 -28.34 -8.50
C PRO A 290 13.75 -27.53 -7.24
N PRO A 291 12.88 -26.51 -7.34
CA PRO A 291 12.57 -25.63 -6.23
C PRO A 291 11.86 -26.41 -5.11
N GLU A 292 12.24 -26.15 -3.85
CA GLU A 292 11.69 -26.88 -2.70
C GLU A 292 10.26 -26.40 -2.44
N ARG A 293 9.27 -27.26 -2.72
CA ARG A 293 7.88 -27.02 -2.32
C ARG A 293 7.73 -27.15 -0.81
N LEU A 294 7.14 -26.13 -0.19
CA LEU A 294 6.87 -26.08 1.25
C LEU A 294 5.55 -26.80 1.56
N GLU A 295 5.63 -28.10 1.85
CA GLU A 295 4.44 -28.87 2.26
C GLU A 295 4.13 -28.67 3.75
N TRP A 296 2.84 -28.67 4.06
CA TRP A 296 2.31 -28.37 5.39
C TRP A 296 1.69 -29.61 6.01
N LEU A 297 1.98 -29.84 7.29
CA LEU A 297 1.33 -30.87 8.09
C LEU A 297 0.26 -30.17 8.93
N LEU A 298 -1.01 -30.39 8.58
CA LEU A 298 -2.14 -29.66 9.15
C LEU A 298 -3.05 -30.58 9.93
N GLU A 299 -3.42 -30.17 11.14
CA GLU A 299 -4.45 -30.85 11.94
C GLU A 299 -5.85 -30.44 11.48
N PRO A 300 -6.92 -31.18 11.86
CA PRO A 300 -8.30 -30.77 11.56
C PRO A 300 -8.66 -29.37 12.09
N THR A 301 -8.04 -28.97 13.20
CA THR A 301 -8.17 -27.63 13.80
C THR A 301 -7.59 -26.53 12.91
N ASP A 302 -6.48 -26.79 12.22
CA ASP A 302 -5.87 -25.84 11.28
C ASP A 302 -6.75 -25.64 10.04
N HIS A 303 -7.33 -26.70 9.51
CA HIS A 303 -8.27 -26.63 8.38
C HIS A 303 -9.48 -25.76 8.73
N LYS A 304 -10.08 -25.95 9.90
CA LYS A 304 -11.18 -25.11 10.38
C LYS A 304 -10.78 -23.64 10.51
N ARG A 305 -9.58 -23.35 11.03
CA ARG A 305 -9.08 -21.97 11.13
C ARG A 305 -8.84 -21.34 9.76
N ILE A 306 -8.37 -22.11 8.78
CA ILE A 306 -8.21 -21.66 7.40
C ILE A 306 -9.58 -21.28 6.81
N GLU A 307 -10.61 -22.08 7.03
CA GLU A 307 -12.00 -21.78 6.59
C GLU A 307 -12.56 -20.53 7.27
N GLU A 308 -12.35 -20.37 8.58
CA GLU A 308 -12.77 -19.17 9.33
C GLU A 308 -12.04 -17.90 8.86
N ALA A 309 -10.73 -18.02 8.58
CA ALA A 309 -9.93 -16.94 8.02
C ALA A 309 -10.39 -16.57 6.59
N ALA A 310 -10.69 -17.58 5.76
CA ALA A 310 -11.26 -17.41 4.43
C ALA A 310 -12.57 -16.63 4.47
N LEU A 311 -13.53 -17.09 5.28
CA LEU A 311 -14.83 -16.44 5.45
C LEU A 311 -14.68 -14.99 5.97
N SER A 312 -13.79 -14.77 6.93
CA SER A 312 -13.53 -13.43 7.46
C SER A 312 -12.96 -12.49 6.39
N LEU A 313 -12.05 -12.98 5.55
CA LEU A 313 -11.44 -12.17 4.49
C LEU A 313 -12.43 -11.91 3.36
N ASP A 314 -13.21 -12.91 2.95
CA ASP A 314 -14.22 -12.79 1.91
C ASP A 314 -15.31 -11.78 2.29
N ASN A 315 -15.74 -11.78 3.56
CA ASN A 315 -16.67 -10.78 4.07
C ASN A 315 -16.08 -9.37 4.03
N LEU A 316 -14.79 -9.21 4.38
CA LEU A 316 -14.11 -7.92 4.32
C LEU A 316 -13.99 -7.42 2.87
N ILE A 317 -13.68 -8.31 1.92
CA ILE A 317 -13.58 -7.99 0.49
C ILE A 317 -14.94 -7.62 -0.09
N LYS A 318 -15.99 -8.36 0.30
CA LYS A 318 -17.36 -8.09 -0.13
C LYS A 318 -17.88 -6.75 0.39
N ASP A 319 -17.47 -6.36 1.59
CA ASP A 319 -17.86 -5.10 2.21
C ASP A 319 -17.07 -3.89 1.68
N LEU A 320 -15.98 -4.11 0.95
CA LEU A 320 -15.17 -3.03 0.40
C LEU A 320 -15.88 -2.35 -0.78
N ASP A 321 -16.16 -1.07 -0.60
CA ASP A 321 -16.49 -0.16 -1.69
C ASP A 321 -15.19 0.50 -2.21
N PHE A 322 -14.71 0.16 -3.40
CA PHE A 322 -13.46 0.69 -3.95
C PHE A 322 -13.64 1.16 -5.39
N GLN A 323 -13.01 2.28 -5.74
CA GLN A 323 -13.04 2.84 -7.09
C GLN A 323 -11.71 3.53 -7.42
N VAL A 324 -11.12 3.17 -8.56
CA VAL A 324 -10.05 3.97 -9.19
C VAL A 324 -10.72 4.96 -10.15
N TYR A 325 -10.45 6.25 -9.96
CA TYR A 325 -11.01 7.33 -10.76
C TYR A 325 -9.90 8.18 -11.38
N ARG A 326 -9.88 8.27 -12.71
CA ARG A 326 -8.96 9.15 -13.45
C ARG A 326 -9.67 10.43 -13.87
N PHE A 327 -9.39 11.50 -13.15
CA PHE A 327 -9.82 12.83 -13.54
C PHE A 327 -8.97 13.32 -14.72
N ALA A 328 -9.61 13.51 -15.88
CA ALA A 328 -8.95 13.90 -17.13
C ALA A 328 -9.12 15.39 -17.48
N GLY A 329 -9.76 16.20 -16.63
CA GLY A 329 -10.00 17.62 -16.91
C GLY A 329 -8.73 18.46 -16.91
N TYR A 330 -7.80 18.15 -16.01
CA TYR A 330 -6.47 18.76 -15.91
C TYR A 330 -5.58 17.95 -14.94
N GLY A 331 -4.31 18.31 -14.87
CA GLY A 331 -3.36 17.77 -13.89
C GLY A 331 -2.53 18.84 -13.18
N LYS A 332 -1.36 18.46 -12.69
CA LYS A 332 -0.48 19.32 -11.89
C LYS A 332 0.00 20.56 -12.65
N ASP A 333 0.03 20.54 -13.99
CA ASP A 333 0.52 21.68 -14.78
C ASP A 333 -0.46 22.86 -14.71
N PHE A 334 -1.77 22.59 -14.81
CA PHE A 334 -2.80 23.60 -14.56
C PHE A 334 -2.71 24.13 -13.12
N ILE A 335 -2.62 23.25 -12.12
CA ILE A 335 -2.61 23.68 -10.72
C ILE A 335 -1.41 24.60 -10.43
N LYS A 336 -0.24 24.26 -10.98
CA LYS A 336 0.95 25.12 -10.89
C LYS A 336 0.77 26.46 -11.60
N SER A 337 0.02 26.51 -12.71
CA SER A 337 -0.30 27.78 -13.37
C SER A 337 -1.15 28.72 -12.50
N CYS A 338 -1.97 28.15 -11.59
CA CYS A 338 -2.68 28.90 -10.55
C CYS A 338 -1.78 29.38 -9.39
N LYS A 339 -0.47 29.08 -9.43
CA LYS A 339 0.52 29.41 -8.38
C LYS A 339 0.21 28.80 -7.01
N VAL A 340 -0.44 27.63 -6.99
CA VAL A 340 -0.75 26.87 -5.77
C VAL A 340 0.02 25.55 -5.77
N SER A 341 0.41 25.06 -4.59
CA SER A 341 0.97 23.71 -4.46
C SER A 341 -0.06 22.69 -4.95
N PRO A 342 0.30 21.75 -5.85
CA PRO A 342 -0.61 20.71 -6.30
C PRO A 342 -1.25 19.92 -5.16
N ASP A 343 -0.51 19.66 -4.10
CA ASP A 343 -1.00 18.89 -2.95
C ASP A 343 -2.05 19.66 -2.14
N VAL A 344 -1.73 20.92 -1.78
CA VAL A 344 -2.65 21.86 -1.11
C VAL A 344 -3.96 22.02 -1.88
N TYR A 345 -3.86 22.15 -3.21
CA TYR A 345 -5.02 22.27 -4.07
C TYR A 345 -5.95 21.05 -3.96
N ILE A 346 -5.38 19.84 -4.02
CA ILE A 346 -6.16 18.60 -3.91
C ILE A 346 -6.79 18.46 -2.54
N GLN A 347 -6.07 18.78 -1.47
CA GLN A 347 -6.62 18.73 -0.12
C GLN A 347 -7.84 19.63 0.04
N LEU A 348 -7.77 20.87 -0.45
CA LEU A 348 -8.92 21.77 -0.44
C LEU A 348 -10.07 21.30 -1.36
N ALA A 349 -9.76 20.62 -2.47
CA ALA A 349 -10.77 20.00 -3.32
C ALA A 349 -11.49 18.84 -2.61
N LEU A 350 -10.75 18.03 -1.85
CA LEU A 350 -11.31 16.93 -1.05
C LEU A 350 -12.18 17.47 0.09
N GLN A 351 -11.77 18.55 0.77
CA GLN A 351 -12.61 19.22 1.77
C GLN A 351 -13.92 19.74 1.15
N LEU A 352 -13.85 20.33 -0.04
CA LEU A 352 -15.04 20.80 -0.76
C LEU A 352 -15.96 19.64 -1.15
N ALA A 353 -15.40 18.56 -1.68
CA ALA A 353 -16.15 17.36 -2.07
C ALA A 353 -16.87 16.73 -0.87
N TYR A 354 -16.19 16.63 0.27
CA TYR A 354 -16.77 16.12 1.51
C TYR A 354 -17.87 17.05 2.03
N TYR A 355 -17.63 18.37 2.07
CA TYR A 355 -18.62 19.35 2.53
C TYR A 355 -19.90 19.32 1.69
N ARG A 356 -19.79 19.20 0.37
CA ARG A 356 -20.95 19.09 -0.54
C ARG A 356 -21.84 17.88 -0.26
N LEU A 357 -21.25 16.77 0.19
CA LEU A 357 -21.99 15.55 0.50
C LEU A 357 -22.65 15.60 1.86
N TYR A 358 -22.00 16.23 2.84
CA TYR A 358 -22.33 16.06 4.26
C TYR A 358 -22.70 17.35 4.99
N GLY A 359 -22.56 18.52 4.35
CA GLY A 359 -22.82 19.84 4.94
C GLY A 359 -21.88 20.23 6.09
N LYS A 360 -20.82 19.45 6.31
CA LYS A 360 -19.83 19.66 7.37
C LYS A 360 -18.46 19.11 6.95
N LEU A 361 -17.40 19.61 7.57
CA LEU A 361 -16.09 18.97 7.52
C LEU A 361 -15.98 17.86 8.57
N THR A 362 -14.93 17.07 8.47
CA THR A 362 -14.61 15.99 9.40
C THR A 362 -13.12 15.99 9.74
N ALA A 363 -12.74 15.32 10.82
CA ALA A 363 -11.33 15.06 11.09
C ALA A 363 -10.71 14.35 9.88
N THR A 364 -9.75 15.04 9.25
CA THR A 364 -9.07 14.59 8.04
C THR A 364 -7.60 14.35 8.35
N TYR A 365 -7.09 13.21 7.92
CA TYR A 365 -5.67 12.84 8.00
C TYR A 365 -5.03 12.99 6.63
N GLU A 366 -3.88 13.66 6.58
CA GLU A 366 -2.94 13.60 5.46
C GLU A 366 -1.54 13.24 6.00
N SER A 367 -0.88 12.28 5.35
CA SER A 367 0.45 11.84 5.75
C SER A 367 1.53 12.88 5.45
N ALA A 368 2.24 13.35 6.48
CA ALA A 368 3.34 14.30 6.33
C ALA A 368 4.69 13.63 6.58
N SER A 369 5.57 13.52 5.57
CA SER A 369 6.87 12.86 5.79
C SER A 369 7.77 13.67 6.72
N THR A 370 8.21 13.06 7.82
CA THR A 370 9.17 13.64 8.77
C THR A 370 10.59 13.10 8.55
N ARG A 371 10.90 12.56 7.36
CA ARG A 371 12.22 11.99 7.03
C ARG A 371 13.37 12.99 7.13
N ARG A 372 13.11 14.29 7.26
CA ARG A 372 14.14 15.30 7.62
C ARG A 372 14.81 15.01 8.96
N PHE A 373 14.12 14.29 9.84
CA PHE A 373 14.62 13.89 11.14
C PHE A 373 15.13 12.45 11.13
N ARG A 374 16.10 12.16 12.01
CA ARG A 374 16.65 10.81 12.18
C ARG A 374 15.52 9.83 12.56
N LEU A 375 15.37 8.77 11.78
CA LEU A 375 14.32 7.76 11.91
C LEU A 375 12.88 8.29 11.73
N GLY A 376 12.74 9.48 11.15
CA GLY A 376 11.44 10.06 10.84
C GLY A 376 10.58 9.17 9.94
N ARG A 377 9.29 9.10 10.29
CA ARG A 377 8.24 8.40 9.55
C ARG A 377 7.26 9.43 9.01
N VAL A 378 6.16 9.64 9.71
CA VAL A 378 5.11 10.59 9.36
C VAL A 378 4.57 11.33 10.58
N ASP A 379 4.13 12.56 10.35
CA ASP A 379 3.16 13.28 11.19
C ASP A 379 1.81 13.40 10.44
N CYS A 380 0.85 14.12 10.99
CA CYS A 380 -0.50 14.29 10.44
C CYS A 380 -0.78 15.74 10.09
N ILE A 381 -0.81 16.05 8.79
CA ILE A 381 -1.43 17.29 8.32
C ILE A 381 -2.94 17.18 8.52
N ARG A 382 -3.58 18.24 9.03
CA ARG A 382 -5.03 18.29 9.27
C ARG A 382 -5.73 19.27 8.31
N PRO A 383 -6.16 18.82 7.11
CA PRO A 383 -6.77 19.69 6.11
C PRO A 383 -8.08 20.37 6.48
N ALA A 384 -8.79 19.85 7.49
CA ALA A 384 -10.07 20.39 7.93
C ALA A 384 -9.89 21.58 8.89
N SER A 385 -9.35 22.69 8.36
CA SER A 385 -9.12 23.93 9.12
C SER A 385 -10.36 24.86 9.13
N PRO A 386 -10.40 25.87 10.02
CA PRO A 386 -11.41 26.93 9.98
C PRO A 386 -11.46 27.67 8.64
N GLU A 387 -10.31 27.92 8.02
CA GLU A 387 -10.19 28.57 6.72
C GLU A 387 -10.68 27.66 5.60
N ALA A 388 -10.39 26.35 5.67
CA ALA A 388 -10.98 25.38 4.75
C ALA A 388 -12.51 25.36 4.88
N LEU A 389 -13.06 25.40 6.10
CA LEU A 389 -14.51 25.49 6.33
C LEU A 389 -15.11 26.78 5.72
N ALA A 390 -14.46 27.93 5.95
CA ALA A 390 -14.88 29.19 5.37
C ALA A 390 -14.82 29.16 3.84
N TRP A 391 -13.79 28.54 3.26
CA TRP A 391 -13.67 28.33 1.83
C TRP A 391 -14.79 27.45 1.24
N VAL A 392 -15.08 26.29 1.82
CA VAL A 392 -16.04 25.34 1.22
C VAL A 392 -17.50 25.78 1.34
N THR A 393 -17.80 26.76 2.19
CA THR A 393 -19.13 27.38 2.35
C THR A 393 -19.45 28.42 1.25
N PHE A 394 -18.69 28.45 0.15
CA PHE A 394 -18.71 29.51 -0.86
C PHE A 394 -20.02 29.72 -1.63
N HIS A 395 -20.99 28.82 -1.59
CA HIS A 395 -22.22 28.93 -2.40
C HIS A 395 -23.11 30.12 -1.96
N LEU A 396 -22.72 30.84 -0.91
CA LEU A 396 -23.45 31.96 -0.32
C LEU A 396 -22.82 33.34 -0.60
N VAL A 397 -21.73 33.44 -1.37
CA VAL A 397 -20.96 34.69 -1.55
C VAL A 397 -20.61 35.02 -3.00
N SER A 398 -20.24 36.29 -3.27
CA SER A 398 -19.76 36.75 -4.57
C SER A 398 -18.44 36.06 -4.96
N ASP A 399 -18.16 35.93 -6.25
CA ASP A 399 -16.95 35.25 -6.73
C ASP A 399 -15.65 35.91 -6.24
N GLU A 400 -15.63 37.23 -6.08
CA GLU A 400 -14.54 37.98 -5.46
C GLU A 400 -14.27 37.50 -4.02
N LYS A 401 -15.34 37.33 -3.23
CA LYS A 401 -15.23 36.80 -1.87
C LYS A 401 -14.79 35.35 -1.86
N LYS A 402 -15.20 34.54 -2.85
CA LYS A 402 -14.71 33.15 -3.00
C LYS A 402 -13.21 33.11 -3.23
N LEU A 403 -12.69 33.95 -4.13
CA LEU A 403 -11.24 34.02 -4.40
C LEU A 403 -10.45 34.45 -3.16
N LEU A 404 -10.99 35.37 -2.35
CA LEU A 404 -10.37 35.76 -1.10
C LEU A 404 -10.32 34.59 -0.10
N LEU A 405 -11.43 33.89 0.10
CA LEU A 405 -11.50 32.72 0.98
C LEU A 405 -10.60 31.56 0.48
N TRP A 406 -10.50 31.38 -0.83
CA TRP A 406 -9.57 30.44 -1.46
C TRP A 406 -8.13 30.74 -1.05
N ASN A 407 -7.71 32.00 -1.18
CA ASN A 407 -6.35 32.40 -0.86
C ASN A 407 -6.04 32.20 0.64
N GLU A 408 -6.97 32.52 1.52
CA GLU A 408 -6.84 32.27 2.97
C GLU A 408 -6.69 30.77 3.27
N ALA A 409 -7.53 29.92 2.68
CA ALA A 409 -7.45 28.48 2.84
C ALA A 409 -6.15 27.88 2.27
N VAL A 410 -5.66 28.38 1.12
CA VAL A 410 -4.38 27.97 0.53
C VAL A 410 -3.22 28.32 1.45
N ILE A 411 -3.22 29.52 2.05
CA ILE A 411 -2.20 29.95 3.00
C ILE A 411 -2.22 29.05 4.23
N ALA A 412 -3.39 28.84 4.84
CA ALA A 412 -3.54 28.01 6.03
C ALA A 412 -3.08 26.56 5.78
N GLN A 413 -3.54 25.94 4.69
CA GLN A 413 -3.14 24.58 4.34
C GLN A 413 -1.65 24.46 4.01
N THR A 414 -1.07 25.48 3.36
CA THR A 414 0.37 25.52 3.10
C THR A 414 1.16 25.62 4.40
N THR A 415 0.72 26.44 5.35
CA THR A 415 1.35 26.58 6.67
C THR A 415 1.30 25.27 7.44
N GLU A 416 0.12 24.66 7.58
CA GLU A 416 -0.06 23.36 8.25
C GLU A 416 0.84 22.28 7.64
N MET A 417 0.90 22.21 6.30
CA MET A 417 1.81 21.30 5.57
C MET A 417 3.28 21.54 5.92
N VAL A 418 3.71 22.81 5.92
CA VAL A 418 5.11 23.18 6.20
C VAL A 418 5.49 22.88 7.64
N GLU A 419 4.63 23.23 8.61
CA GLU A 419 4.85 22.96 10.03
C GLU A 419 5.01 21.47 10.28
N ASN A 420 4.13 20.63 9.72
CA ASN A 420 4.20 19.19 9.89
C ASN A 420 5.47 18.55 9.30
N ILE A 421 5.87 18.91 8.07
CA ILE A 421 7.11 18.35 7.48
C ILE A 421 8.38 18.82 8.22
N LEU A 422 8.31 19.97 8.90
CA LEU A 422 9.37 20.51 9.76
C LEU A 422 9.23 20.08 11.23
N GLY A 423 8.37 19.10 11.53
CA GLY A 423 8.26 18.48 12.86
C GLY A 423 7.60 19.39 13.92
N GLN A 424 6.80 20.35 13.47
CA GLN A 424 6.01 21.26 14.30
C GLN A 424 4.52 20.86 14.36
N GLY A 425 4.16 19.71 13.78
CA GLY A 425 2.84 19.12 13.89
C GLY A 425 2.49 18.70 15.32
N ILE A 426 1.19 18.55 15.60
CA ILE A 426 0.70 18.31 16.97
C ILE A 426 0.43 16.83 17.26
N ASP A 427 0.10 16.03 16.25
CA ASP A 427 -0.47 14.70 16.44
C ASP A 427 0.51 13.73 17.10
N ILE A 428 1.74 13.64 16.58
CA ILE A 428 2.76 12.76 17.16
C ILE A 428 3.23 13.27 18.53
N HIS A 429 3.26 14.59 18.75
CA HIS A 429 3.58 15.16 20.06
C HIS A 429 2.52 14.79 21.10
N ILE A 430 1.23 15.01 20.80
CA ILE A 430 0.12 14.67 21.69
C ILE A 430 0.04 13.15 21.93
N LEU A 431 0.30 12.33 20.91
CA LEU A 431 0.45 10.89 21.06
C LEU A 431 1.59 10.54 22.03
N GLY A 432 2.75 11.18 21.88
CA GLY A 432 3.89 11.00 22.78
C GLY A 432 3.55 11.31 24.24
N LEU A 433 2.86 12.42 24.49
CA LEU A 433 2.38 12.78 25.83
C LEU A 433 1.41 11.73 26.39
N ARG A 434 0.53 11.17 25.56
CA ARG A 434 -0.40 10.12 25.97
C ARG A 434 0.33 8.85 26.39
N GLU A 435 1.27 8.38 25.58
CA GLU A 435 2.01 7.16 25.89
C GLU A 435 2.94 7.37 27.09
N ALA A 436 3.60 8.53 27.19
CA ALA A 436 4.39 8.89 28.37
C ALA A 436 3.53 8.87 29.66
N ALA A 437 2.33 9.46 29.62
CA ALA A 437 1.40 9.40 30.75
C ALA A 437 1.03 7.96 31.12
N ARG A 438 0.79 7.07 30.15
CA ARG A 438 0.53 5.64 30.43
C ARG A 438 1.71 4.94 31.08
N GLU A 439 2.93 5.26 30.67
CA GLU A 439 4.15 4.68 31.23
C GLU A 439 4.42 5.16 32.66
N THR A 440 4.23 6.46 32.94
CA THR A 440 4.50 7.05 34.25
C THR A 440 3.34 6.94 35.23
N SER A 441 2.14 6.62 34.76
CA SER A 441 0.92 6.58 35.56
C SER A 441 0.10 5.29 35.29
N PRO A 442 0.65 4.10 35.61
CA PRO A 442 0.07 2.82 35.21
C PRO A 442 -1.09 2.34 36.12
N THR A 443 -1.34 2.99 37.25
CA THR A 443 -2.35 2.56 38.23
C THR A 443 -3.59 3.44 38.20
N ALA A 444 -4.72 2.89 38.65
CA ALA A 444 -5.98 3.64 38.78
C ALA A 444 -5.87 4.89 39.70
N ALA A 445 -4.83 4.98 40.54
CA ALA A 445 -4.58 6.13 41.42
C ALA A 445 -4.05 7.37 40.66
N THR A 446 -3.56 7.18 39.43
CA THR A 446 -3.07 8.25 38.54
C THR A 446 -3.74 8.08 37.18
N PRO A 447 -4.98 8.58 36.99
CA PRO A 447 -5.70 8.41 35.74
C PRO A 447 -5.02 9.18 34.60
N LEU A 448 -5.31 8.77 33.36
CA LEU A 448 -4.90 9.53 32.18
C LEU A 448 -5.37 10.99 32.29
N PRO A 449 -4.54 11.98 31.89
CA PRO A 449 -4.95 13.38 31.85
C PRO A 449 -6.27 13.58 31.12
N ASN A 450 -7.11 14.50 31.62
CA ASN A 450 -8.45 14.76 31.11
C ASN A 450 -8.48 15.01 29.59
N LEU A 451 -7.43 15.62 29.04
CA LEU A 451 -7.26 15.81 27.59
C LEU A 451 -7.48 14.52 26.79
N PHE A 452 -6.99 13.38 27.26
CA PHE A 452 -7.06 12.10 26.53
C PHE A 452 -8.37 11.34 26.75
N THR A 453 -9.17 11.72 27.75
CA THR A 453 -10.49 11.16 28.01
C THR A 453 -11.62 12.03 27.45
N ASP A 454 -11.32 13.29 27.12
CA ASP A 454 -12.23 14.27 26.55
C ASP A 454 -12.85 13.79 25.21
N PRO A 455 -14.16 14.02 24.99
CA PRO A 455 -14.81 13.68 23.73
C PRO A 455 -14.16 14.34 22.50
N SER A 456 -13.61 15.54 22.63
CA SER A 456 -12.95 16.27 21.54
C SER A 456 -11.71 15.55 21.04
N TYR A 457 -10.92 14.95 21.95
CA TYR A 457 -9.76 14.14 21.55
C TYR A 457 -10.19 12.90 20.75
N ARG A 458 -11.32 12.27 21.11
CA ARG A 458 -11.86 11.14 20.34
C ARG A 458 -12.32 11.58 18.96
N ILE A 459 -13.03 12.71 18.85
CA ILE A 459 -13.48 13.27 17.58
C ILE A 459 -12.28 13.64 16.70
N ALA A 460 -11.26 14.31 17.26
CA ALA A 460 -10.06 14.73 16.54
C ALA A 460 -9.26 13.55 15.97
N ASN A 461 -9.33 12.38 16.59
CA ASN A 461 -8.64 11.15 16.14
C ASN A 461 -9.54 10.16 15.39
N LYS A 462 -10.82 10.50 15.16
CA LYS A 462 -11.74 9.70 14.34
C LYS A 462 -11.68 10.18 12.89
N PHE A 463 -10.66 9.74 12.16
CA PHE A 463 -10.40 10.20 10.80
C PHE A 463 -11.38 9.58 9.78
N LEU A 464 -12.50 10.26 9.54
CA LEU A 464 -13.47 9.83 8.52
C LEU A 464 -13.00 10.13 7.09
N LEU A 465 -11.94 10.92 6.91
CA LEU A 465 -11.28 11.10 5.63
C LEU A 465 -9.77 10.92 5.81
N THR A 466 -9.21 9.88 5.20
CA THR A 466 -7.78 9.57 5.27
C THR A 466 -7.15 9.65 3.90
N THR A 467 -6.10 10.44 3.78
CA THR A 467 -5.57 10.84 2.48
C THR A 467 -4.05 10.70 2.42
N SER A 468 -3.52 10.44 1.22
CA SER A 468 -2.10 10.47 0.98
C SER A 468 -1.78 10.73 -0.49
N GLN A 469 -0.75 11.53 -0.72
CA GLN A 469 -0.19 11.73 -2.03
C GLN A 469 0.78 10.58 -2.38
N VAL A 470 0.53 9.94 -3.52
CA VAL A 470 1.35 8.85 -4.08
C VAL A 470 1.96 9.34 -5.38
N SER A 471 3.15 9.93 -5.30
CA SER A 471 3.85 10.44 -6.49
C SER A 471 4.66 9.34 -7.16
N THR A 472 4.31 9.01 -8.41
CA THR A 472 5.05 8.05 -9.25
C THR A 472 5.51 8.71 -10.55
N SER A 473 6.66 8.30 -11.08
CA SER A 473 7.13 8.65 -12.43
C SER A 473 6.43 7.80 -13.50
N THR A 474 6.23 6.51 -13.22
CA THR A 474 5.45 5.57 -14.06
C THR A 474 3.95 5.87 -14.00
N ASN A 475 3.11 5.31 -14.88
CA ASN A 475 1.65 5.48 -14.77
C ASN A 475 1.01 4.60 -13.67
N SER A 476 1.80 4.14 -12.68
CA SER A 476 1.35 3.32 -11.55
C SER A 476 0.52 4.12 -10.55
N PHE A 477 -0.31 3.43 -9.77
CA PHE A 477 -1.11 4.01 -8.69
C PHE A 477 -1.24 3.04 -7.51
N MET A 478 -1.57 3.56 -6.33
CA MET A 478 -1.66 2.80 -5.08
C MET A 478 -2.95 3.15 -4.36
N GLY A 479 -3.53 2.18 -3.65
CA GLY A 479 -4.74 2.36 -2.85
C GLY A 479 -4.75 1.51 -1.59
N TYR A 480 -5.64 1.87 -0.66
CA TYR A 480 -5.83 1.25 0.65
C TYR A 480 -7.28 1.46 1.12
N GLY A 481 -7.70 0.72 2.15
CA GLY A 481 -9.03 0.83 2.74
C GLY A 481 -9.18 2.02 3.71
N PRO A 482 -10.40 2.38 4.12
CA PRO A 482 -10.62 3.38 5.16
C PRO A 482 -10.10 2.90 6.51
N VAL A 483 -9.73 3.85 7.39
CA VAL A 483 -9.33 3.53 8.79
C VAL A 483 -10.50 3.52 9.78
N GLU A 484 -11.66 4.04 9.35
CA GLU A 484 -12.91 4.10 10.11
C GLU A 484 -14.04 3.42 9.32
N PRO A 485 -14.99 2.71 9.96
CA PRO A 485 -16.11 2.08 9.26
C PRO A 485 -16.97 3.05 8.44
N ASP A 486 -17.19 4.27 8.94
CA ASP A 486 -17.95 5.33 8.28
C ASP A 486 -17.04 6.35 7.57
N GLY A 487 -15.83 5.93 7.20
CA GLY A 487 -14.81 6.79 6.62
C GLY A 487 -14.49 6.48 5.16
N TYR A 488 -13.63 7.32 4.60
CA TYR A 488 -13.02 7.14 3.29
C TYR A 488 -11.50 7.01 3.38
N GLY A 489 -10.94 6.15 2.52
CA GLY A 489 -9.53 6.19 2.14
C GLY A 489 -9.38 6.82 0.75
N VAL A 490 -8.51 7.81 0.59
CA VAL A 490 -8.29 8.51 -0.68
C VAL A 490 -6.80 8.69 -0.94
N ALA A 491 -6.23 7.81 -1.77
CA ALA A 491 -4.88 8.01 -2.29
C ALA A 491 -4.96 8.74 -3.63
N TYR A 492 -4.01 9.62 -3.94
CA TYR A 492 -4.00 10.33 -5.22
C TYR A 492 -2.61 10.49 -5.83
N ASN A 493 -2.55 10.42 -7.16
CA ASN A 493 -1.34 10.57 -7.95
C ASN A 493 -1.51 11.66 -9.00
N LEU A 494 -0.66 12.68 -8.91
CA LEU A 494 -0.70 13.88 -9.73
C LEU A 494 0.17 13.71 -10.99
N LYS A 495 -0.46 13.62 -12.16
CA LYS A 495 0.20 13.63 -13.48
C LYS A 495 0.15 15.03 -14.11
N PRO A 496 0.94 15.31 -15.16
CA PRO A 496 0.92 16.59 -15.88
C PRO A 496 -0.49 17.05 -16.27
N ASP A 497 -1.26 16.14 -16.85
CA ASP A 497 -2.55 16.38 -17.53
C ASP A 497 -3.74 15.61 -16.93
N CYS A 498 -3.52 14.75 -15.94
CA CYS A 498 -4.59 14.04 -15.23
C CYS A 498 -4.27 13.84 -13.75
N ILE A 499 -5.28 13.40 -12.99
CA ILE A 499 -5.16 13.05 -11.58
C ILE A 499 -5.80 11.68 -11.36
N ILE A 500 -5.06 10.75 -10.77
CA ILE A 500 -5.56 9.42 -10.44
C ILE A 500 -5.95 9.42 -8.97
N PHE A 501 -7.17 9.04 -8.64
CA PHE A 501 -7.67 8.86 -7.29
C PHE A 501 -8.01 7.39 -7.06
N CYS A 502 -7.57 6.83 -5.94
CA CYS A 502 -8.00 5.53 -5.44
C CYS A 502 -8.86 5.78 -4.20
N LEU A 503 -10.18 5.64 -4.35
CA LEU A 503 -11.14 5.88 -3.29
C LEU A 503 -11.64 4.56 -2.71
N SER A 504 -11.75 4.51 -1.39
CA SER A 504 -12.31 3.40 -0.65
C SER A 504 -13.31 3.86 0.40
N ALA A 505 -14.30 3.02 0.65
CA ALA A 505 -15.34 3.12 1.67
C ALA A 505 -15.80 1.70 2.04
N PHE A 506 -16.80 1.58 2.91
CA PHE A 506 -17.43 0.28 3.22
C PHE A 506 -18.92 0.30 2.88
N TRP A 507 -19.41 -0.77 2.24
CA TRP A 507 -20.81 -0.94 1.87
C TRP A 507 -21.73 -1.05 3.07
N SER A 508 -21.22 -1.57 4.19
CA SER A 508 -21.92 -1.65 5.47
C SER A 508 -22.23 -0.28 6.06
N SER A 509 -21.57 0.79 5.60
CA SER A 509 -21.85 2.16 6.03
C SER A 509 -22.97 2.77 5.18
N GLU A 510 -24.08 3.14 5.84
CA GLU A 510 -25.22 3.77 5.18
C GLU A 510 -24.95 5.22 4.72
N VAL A 511 -23.83 5.81 5.16
CA VAL A 511 -23.50 7.22 4.93
C VAL A 511 -22.37 7.42 3.93
N THR A 512 -21.62 6.38 3.56
CA THR A 512 -20.50 6.48 2.60
C THR A 512 -20.82 5.84 1.25
N SER A 513 -20.22 6.37 0.19
CA SER A 513 -20.30 5.82 -1.17
C SER A 513 -19.18 6.41 -2.03
N THR A 514 -18.28 5.56 -2.52
CA THR A 514 -17.18 6.01 -3.39
C THR A 514 -17.71 6.69 -4.66
N SER A 515 -18.78 6.18 -5.25
CA SER A 515 -19.38 6.76 -6.47
C SER A 515 -19.93 8.17 -6.25
N ARG A 516 -20.60 8.42 -5.11
CA ARG A 516 -21.10 9.77 -4.75
C ARG A 516 -19.94 10.70 -4.44
N PHE A 517 -18.90 10.17 -3.79
CA PHE A 517 -17.69 10.93 -3.51
C PHE A 517 -16.97 11.35 -4.77
N VAL A 518 -16.76 10.42 -5.72
CA VAL A 518 -16.14 10.70 -7.03
C VAL A 518 -16.91 11.76 -7.79
N GLN A 519 -18.23 11.67 -7.84
CA GLN A 519 -19.05 12.68 -8.50
C GLN A 519 -18.88 14.07 -7.84
N SER A 520 -18.99 14.14 -6.51
CA SER A 520 -18.79 15.39 -5.77
C SER A 520 -17.38 15.96 -5.98
N LEU A 521 -16.36 15.11 -6.03
CA LEU A 521 -14.98 15.47 -6.27
C LEU A 521 -14.76 16.02 -7.68
N GLU A 522 -15.29 15.36 -8.70
CA GLU A 522 -15.24 15.82 -10.08
C GLU A 522 -15.90 17.20 -10.23
N GLU A 523 -17.11 17.37 -9.68
CA GLU A 523 -17.80 18.66 -9.65
C GLU A 523 -17.01 19.73 -8.88
N SER A 524 -16.24 19.33 -7.86
CA SER A 524 -15.42 20.23 -7.04
C SER A 524 -14.20 20.70 -7.80
N LEU A 525 -13.48 19.79 -8.46
CA LEU A 525 -12.34 20.09 -9.32
C LEU A 525 -12.73 21.03 -10.47
N HIS A 526 -13.83 20.73 -11.17
CA HIS A 526 -14.33 21.61 -12.24
C HIS A 526 -14.77 22.99 -11.73
N ALA A 527 -15.47 23.06 -10.58
CA ALA A 527 -15.85 24.35 -9.99
C ALA A 527 -14.63 25.19 -9.59
N MET A 528 -13.60 24.56 -9.04
CA MET A 528 -12.34 25.22 -8.68
C MET A 528 -11.59 25.71 -9.91
N GLN A 529 -11.49 24.88 -10.97
CA GLN A 529 -10.91 25.31 -12.25
C GLN A 529 -11.66 26.52 -12.82
N ALA A 530 -13.00 26.48 -12.85
CA ALA A 530 -13.83 27.57 -13.36
C ALA A 530 -13.69 28.86 -12.55
N LEU A 531 -13.45 28.79 -11.23
CA LEU A 531 -13.18 29.97 -10.42
C LEU A 531 -11.80 30.57 -10.72
N LEU A 532 -10.77 29.72 -10.85
CA LEU A 532 -9.37 30.13 -10.95
C LEU A 532 -8.91 30.49 -12.37
N THR A 533 -9.74 30.23 -13.37
CA THR A 533 -9.47 30.58 -14.79
C THR A 533 -10.14 31.87 -15.23
N ARG A 534 -10.98 32.49 -14.38
CA ARG A 534 -11.67 33.73 -14.74
C ARG A 534 -10.67 34.88 -14.89
N PRO A 535 -10.80 35.71 -15.93
CA PRO A 535 -10.02 36.93 -16.04
C PRO A 535 -10.38 37.83 -14.86
N THR A 536 -9.34 38.27 -14.13
CA THR A 536 -9.42 39.25 -13.04
C THR A 536 -9.72 40.65 -13.53
#